data_AF-A0AAD6UMT3-F1
#
_entry.id   AF-A0AAD6UMT3-F1
#
_cell.length_a   1.000
_cell.length_b   1.000
_cell.length_c   1.000
_cell.angle_alpha   90.00
_cell.angle_beta   90.00
_cell.angle_gamma   90.00
#
_symmetry.space_group_name_H-M   'P 1'
#
loop_
_entity.id
_entity.type
_entity.pdbx_description
1 polymer ?
#
loop_
_entity_poly.entity_id
_entity_poly.type
_entity_poly.pdbx_seq_one_letter_code
_entity_poly.pdbx_strand_id
1 'polypeptide(L)' 'LLNFHVNTNVTALQAPEWEMLLQRIGTDAMLHLLTDASVFIALPNDCLCQLVGEPIL' A
#
# COMPACT_ATOMS: atom_id res chain seq x y z
N LEU A 1 -7.44 -7.03 21.64
CA LEU A 1 -8.03 -7.33 20.33
C LEU A 1 -6.89 -7.66 19.38
N LEU A 2 -6.66 -8.96 19.15
CA LEU A 2 -5.64 -9.42 18.21
C LEU A 2 -6.23 -9.37 16.80
N ASN A 3 -5.55 -8.68 15.88
CA ASN A 3 -5.90 -8.63 14.46
C ASN A 3 -5.68 -10.02 13.84
N PHE A 4 -6.73 -10.85 13.84
CA PHE A 4 -6.74 -12.19 13.24
C PHE A 4 -7.18 -12.21 11.76
N HIS A 5 -7.53 -11.05 11.18
CA HIS A 5 -7.57 -10.91 9.73
C HIS A 5 -6.17 -10.54 9.27
N VAL A 6 -5.58 -11.34 8.38
CA VAL A 6 -4.42 -10.93 7.60
C VAL A 6 -4.72 -9.52 7.09
N ASN A 7 -3.95 -8.52 7.52
CA ASN A 7 -4.16 -7.13 7.14
C ASN A 7 -4.29 -7.08 5.62
N THR A 8 -5.51 -6.85 5.10
CA THR A 8 -5.80 -6.93 3.65
C THR A 8 -4.86 -6.01 2.86
N ASN A 9 -4.44 -4.91 3.48
CA ASN A 9 -3.44 -3.98 2.95
C ASN A 9 -2.03 -4.59 2.85
N VAL A 10 -1.60 -5.40 3.81
CA VAL A 10 -0.29 -6.07 3.75
C VAL A 10 -0.26 -7.10 2.62
N THR A 11 -1.36 -7.84 2.42
CA THR A 11 -1.46 -8.78 1.29
C THR A 11 -1.39 -8.06 -0.06
N ALA A 12 -2.00 -6.87 -0.17
CA ALA A 12 -1.91 -6.04 -1.38
C ALA A 12 -0.49 -5.50 -1.63
N LEU A 13 0.23 -5.10 -0.58
CA LEU A 13 1.62 -4.64 -0.66
C LEU A 13 2.63 -5.77 -0.96
N GLN A 14 2.23 -7.03 -0.78
CA GLN A 14 3.03 -8.20 -1.15
C GLN A 14 2.84 -8.64 -2.62
N ALA A 15 2.00 -7.95 -3.38
CA ALA A 15 1.79 -8.26 -4.79
C ALA A 15 3.06 -7.96 -5.63
N PRO A 16 3.33 -8.72 -6.72
CA PRO A 16 4.57 -8.62 -7.50
C PRO A 16 4.88 -7.21 -8.04
N GLU A 17 3.85 -6.40 -8.24
CA GLU A 17 3.96 -5.03 -8.72
C GLU A 17 4.71 -4.13 -7.73
N TRP A 18 4.53 -4.37 -6.42
CA TRP A 18 5.22 -3.62 -5.37
C TRP A 18 6.68 -4.04 -5.22
N GLU A 19 6.99 -5.31 -5.44
CA GLU A 19 8.37 -5.78 -5.52
C GLU A 19 9.08 -5.19 -6.74
N MET A 20 8.43 -5.18 -7.90
CA MET A 20 8.97 -4.52 -9.10
C MET A 20 9.18 -3.02 -8.87
N LEU A 21 8.27 -2.35 -8.17
CA LEU A 21 8.41 -0.95 -7.81
C LEU A 21 9.62 -0.73 -6.90
N LEU A 22 9.78 -1.55 -5.85
CA LEU A 22 10.91 -1.51 -4.93
C LEU A 22 12.24 -1.62 -5.68
N GLN A 23 12.36 -2.57 -6.62
CA GLN A 23 13.56 -2.76 -7.43
C GLN A 23 13.90 -1.54 -8.30
N ARG A 24 12.90 -0.71 -8.67
CA ARG A 24 13.09 0.48 -9.52
C ARG A 24 13.40 1.74 -8.75
N ILE A 25 12.73 1.96 -7.62
CA ILE A 25 12.84 3.21 -6.85
C ILE A 25 13.82 3.10 -5.68
N GLY A 26 14.18 1.87 -5.30
CA GLY A 26 15.05 1.60 -4.16
C GLY A 26 14.33 1.72 -2.81
N THR A 27 15.03 1.27 -1.76
CA THR A 27 14.47 1.16 -0.41
C THR A 27 14.07 2.50 0.19
N ASP A 28 14.90 3.53 0.06
CA ASP A 28 14.64 4.83 0.71
C ASP A 28 13.39 5.52 0.14
N ALA A 29 13.23 5.49 -1.18
CA ALA A 29 12.06 6.04 -1.84
C ALA A 29 10.80 5.21 -1.56
N MET A 30 10.93 3.87 -1.49
CA MET A 30 9.82 3.01 -1.11
C MET A 30 9.37 3.27 0.32
N LEU A 31 10.31 3.44 1.26
CA LEU A 31 9.99 3.75 2.64
C LEU A 31 9.20 5.05 2.73
N HIS A 32 9.71 6.13 2.11
CA HIS A 32 9.01 7.41 2.04
C HIS A 32 7.62 7.30 1.41
N LEU A 33 7.47 6.50 0.36
CA LEU A 33 6.17 6.27 -0.30
C LEU A 33 5.16 5.54 0.63
N LEU A 34 5.63 4.66 1.50
CA LEU A 34 4.78 3.91 2.43
C LEU A 34 4.48 4.68 3.73
N THR A 35 5.34 5.64 4.12
CA THR A 35 5.21 6.39 5.38
C THR A 35 4.63 7.79 5.20
N ASP A 36 5.02 8.49 4.15
CA ASP A 36 4.78 9.93 4.00
C ASP A 36 3.83 10.28 2.86
N ALA A 37 3.42 9.29 2.05
CA ALA A 37 2.47 9.46 0.96
C ALA A 37 1.15 8.72 1.21
N SER A 38 0.07 9.25 0.61
CA SER A 38 -1.22 8.56 0.54
C SER A 38 -1.31 7.82 -0.80
N VAL A 39 -1.25 6.49 -0.77
CA VAL A 39 -1.36 5.66 -1.99
C VAL A 39 -2.72 5.00 -2.05
N PHE A 40 -3.32 5.06 -3.22
CA PHE A 40 -4.64 4.51 -3.51
C PHE A 40 -4.54 3.43 -4.59
N ILE A 41 -5.31 2.35 -4.42
CA ILE A 41 -5.53 1.35 -5.47
C ILE A 41 -6.96 1.43 -6.00
N ALA A 42 -7.10 1.13 -7.29
CA ALA A 42 -8.39 0.98 -7.92
C ALA A 42 -9.07 -0.32 -7.49
N LEU A 43 -10.34 -0.23 -7.14
CA LEU A 43 -11.23 -1.36 -6.91
C LEU A 43 -12.08 -1.64 -8.17
N PRO A 44 -12.66 -2.84 -8.32
CA PRO A 44 -13.46 -3.20 -9.50
C PRO A 44 -14.74 -2.39 -9.70
N ASN A 45 -15.09 -1.53 -8.74
CA ASN A 45 -16.28 -0.68 -8.75
C ASN A 45 -15.97 0.78 -9.08
N ASP A 46 -14.84 1.06 -9.74
CA ASP A 46 -14.32 2.41 -10.04
C ASP A 46 -14.04 3.30 -8.82
N CYS A 47 -14.10 2.73 -7.60
CA CYS A 47 -13.69 3.42 -6.39
C CYS A 47 -12.19 3.24 -6.14
N LEU A 48 -11.63 4.13 -5.34
CA LEU A 48 -10.26 4.05 -4.85
C LEU A 48 -10.24 3.65 -3.36
N CYS A 49 -9.31 2.76 -2.99
CA CYS A 49 -9.06 2.39 -1.60
C CYS A 49 -7.68 2.88 -1.17
N GLN A 50 -7.60 3.61 -0.06
CA GLN A 50 -6.33 4.05 0.50
C GLN A 50 -5.61 2.87 1.18
N LEU A 51 -4.39 2.60 0.75
CA LEU A 51 -3.55 1.50 1.24
C LEU A 51 -2.58 1.94 2.34
N VAL A 52 -1.99 3.14 2.19
CA VAL A 52 -0.95 3.69 3.08
C VAL A 52 -1.15 5.19 3.28
N GLY A 53 -0.43 5.74 4.26
CA GLY A 53 -0.55 7.14 4.68
C GLY A 53 -1.63 7.35 5.74
N GLU A 54 -1.71 8.58 6.24
CA GLU A 54 -2.75 8.98 7.19
C GLU A 54 -4.15 8.88 6.54
N PRO A 55 -5.15 8.29 7.22
CA PRO A 55 -6.51 8.20 6.69
C PRO A 55 -7.04 9.59 6.35
N ILE A 56 -7.44 9.77 5.10
CA ILE A 56 -8.05 11.02 4.64
C ILE A 56 -9.54 11.00 5.03
N LEU A 57 -9.94 11.95 5.88
CA LEU A 57 -11.31 12.15 6.38
C LEU A 57 -12.14 13.04 5.45
#